data_AF-A0A920NWE4-F1
#
_entry.id   AF-A0A920NWE4-F1
#
_cell.length_a   1.000
_cell.length_b   1.000
_cell.length_c   1.000
_cell.angle_alpha   90.00
_cell.angle_beta   90.00
_cell.angle_gamma   90.00
#
_symmetry.space_group_name_H-M   'P 1'
#
loop_
_entity.id
_entity.type
_entity.pdbx_description
1 polymer ?
#
loop_
_entity_poly.entity_id
_entity_poly.type
_entity_poly.pdbx_seq_one_letter_code
_entity_poly.pdbx_strand_id
1 'polypeptide(L)'
;MARSKEKGASGLNPQKGPDATFLEGMEDFDELPEWLSQEDIDYFVSQFEISGMRGPLNRYRAQNIDWDELSDLPKTISQPAFFITGTLDPVNFFVPSEQSLIQRIGSNYDNLLIAEELEGIGHWTQQEAPEEVNRLILSFLSKL
;
A
#
# COMPACT_ATOMS: atom_id res chain seq x y z
N MET A 1 -14.65 -13.75 -18.67
CA MET A 1 -15.69 -13.07 -17.86
C MET A 1 -15.12 -12.89 -16.47
N ALA A 2 -14.57 -11.71 -16.17
CA ALA A 2 -13.97 -11.44 -14.87
C ALA A 2 -15.07 -11.52 -13.80
N ARG A 3 -14.95 -12.44 -12.85
CA ARG A 3 -15.82 -12.48 -11.67
C ARG A 3 -15.58 -11.19 -10.91
N SER A 4 -16.63 -10.37 -10.76
CA SER A 4 -16.67 -9.24 -9.84
C SER A 4 -16.40 -9.77 -8.43
N LYS A 5 -15.15 -9.68 -7.98
CA LYS A 5 -14.83 -9.93 -6.56
C LYS A 5 -15.24 -8.69 -5.78
N GLU A 6 -16.00 -8.90 -4.72
CA GLU A 6 -16.33 -7.84 -3.77
C GLU A 6 -15.04 -7.27 -3.17
N LYS A 7 -15.04 -5.97 -2.79
CA LYS A 7 -13.92 -5.35 -2.08
C LYS A 7 -13.58 -6.20 -0.85
N GLY A 8 -12.34 -6.66 -0.76
CA GLY A 8 -11.87 -7.52 0.35
C GLY A 8 -12.12 -9.02 0.20
N ALA A 9 -12.67 -9.51 -0.93
CA ALA A 9 -12.95 -10.93 -1.16
C ALA A 9 -11.70 -11.78 -1.49
N SER A 10 -10.52 -11.18 -1.58
CA SER A 10 -9.23 -11.89 -1.59
C SER A 10 -8.19 -11.08 -0.83
N GLY A 11 -7.29 -11.73 -0.10
CA GLY A 11 -6.22 -11.07 0.64
C GLY A 11 -6.37 -11.13 2.17
N LEU A 12 -6.00 -10.04 2.84
CA LEU A 12 -5.48 -9.98 4.22
C LEU A 12 -6.45 -10.28 5.38
N ASN A 13 -7.69 -10.69 5.13
CA ASN A 13 -8.65 -11.00 6.20
C ASN A 13 -9.45 -12.30 6.01
N PRO A 14 -8.84 -13.45 5.65
CA PRO A 14 -9.54 -14.72 5.74
C PRO A 14 -9.67 -15.09 7.23
N GLN A 15 -10.77 -15.71 7.63
CA GLN A 15 -10.84 -16.42 8.90
C GLN A 15 -9.83 -17.58 8.87
N LYS A 16 -8.63 -17.35 9.41
CA LYS A 16 -7.54 -18.33 9.46
C LYS A 16 -7.48 -19.01 10.83
N GLY A 17 -7.27 -20.32 10.83
CA GLY A 17 -6.96 -21.07 12.05
C GLY A 17 -5.55 -20.75 12.57
N PRO A 18 -5.23 -21.11 13.83
CA PRO A 18 -3.90 -20.88 14.42
C PRO A 18 -2.77 -21.61 13.70
N ASP A 19 -3.08 -22.70 12.99
CA ASP A 19 -2.13 -23.52 12.23
C ASP A 19 -2.08 -23.15 10.74
N ALA A 20 -2.81 -22.11 10.33
CA ALA A 20 -2.88 -21.72 8.92
C ALA A 20 -1.52 -21.25 8.40
N THR A 21 -1.21 -21.63 7.16
CA THR A 21 0.01 -21.15 6.51
C THR A 21 -0.11 -19.69 6.08
N PHE A 22 1.02 -19.02 5.83
CA PHE A 22 1.04 -17.59 5.49
C PHE A 22 0.14 -17.24 4.30
N LEU A 23 0.19 -18.05 3.23
CA LEU A 23 -0.58 -17.86 2.00
C LEU A 23 -1.93 -18.59 1.99
N GLU A 24 -2.31 -19.26 3.07
CA GLU A 24 -3.57 -20.01 3.12
C GLU A 24 -4.78 -19.10 2.86
N GLY A 25 -5.70 -19.54 1.99
CA GLY A 25 -6.88 -18.76 1.61
C GLY A 25 -6.59 -17.56 0.71
N MET A 26 -5.34 -17.36 0.28
CA MET A 26 -5.05 -16.46 -0.83
C MET A 26 -5.47 -17.11 -2.14
N GLU A 27 -5.88 -16.28 -3.08
CA GLU A 27 -6.20 -16.74 -4.41
C GLU A 27 -4.93 -16.94 -5.22
N ASP A 28 -4.91 -18.04 -5.94
CA ASP A 28 -3.84 -18.36 -6.88
C ASP A 28 -4.27 -17.95 -8.28
N PHE A 29 -3.35 -17.33 -9.03
CA PHE A 29 -3.59 -16.83 -10.37
C PHE A 29 -2.64 -17.53 -11.34
N ASP A 30 -3.16 -18.05 -12.44
CA ASP A 30 -2.37 -18.80 -13.42
C ASP A 30 -1.38 -17.91 -14.20
N GLU A 31 -1.64 -16.61 -14.26
CA GLU A 31 -0.87 -15.64 -15.04
C GLU A 31 -0.54 -14.39 -14.20
N LEU A 32 0.65 -13.83 -14.43
CA LEU A 32 1.05 -12.54 -13.86
C LEU A 32 0.23 -11.41 -14.50
N PRO A 33 -0.05 -10.32 -13.76
CA PRO A 33 -0.70 -9.16 -14.36
C PRO A 33 0.22 -8.48 -15.37
N GLU A 34 -0.36 -7.75 -16.34
CA GLU A 34 0.38 -7.14 -17.46
C GLU A 34 1.51 -6.18 -17.03
N TRP A 35 1.40 -5.58 -15.83
CA TRP A 35 2.38 -4.66 -15.28
C TRP A 35 3.55 -5.33 -14.55
N LEU A 36 3.54 -6.66 -14.38
CA LEU A 36 4.55 -7.41 -13.64
C LEU A 36 5.11 -8.56 -14.48
N SER A 37 6.37 -8.46 -14.88
CA SER A 37 7.00 -9.50 -15.68
C SER A 37 7.60 -10.62 -14.83
N GLN A 38 7.93 -11.74 -15.47
CA GLN A 38 8.68 -12.81 -14.80
C GLN A 38 10.08 -12.34 -14.39
N GLU A 39 10.72 -11.45 -15.17
CA GLU A 39 12.03 -10.88 -14.84
C GLU A 39 11.97 -10.05 -13.55
N ASP A 40 10.90 -9.29 -13.34
CA ASP A 40 10.68 -8.54 -12.09
C ASP A 40 10.54 -9.48 -10.89
N ILE A 41 9.78 -10.57 -11.04
CA ILE A 41 9.64 -11.60 -10.00
C ILE A 41 10.98 -12.26 -9.69
N ASP A 42 11.71 -12.70 -10.72
CA ASP A 42 13.01 -13.35 -10.55
C ASP A 42 14.01 -12.42 -9.85
N TYR A 43 13.96 -11.12 -10.17
CA TYR A 43 14.72 -10.10 -9.46
C TYR A 43 14.34 -10.05 -7.98
N PHE A 44 13.06 -9.91 -7.63
CA PHE A 44 12.63 -9.89 -6.22
C PHE A 44 13.02 -11.16 -5.47
N VAL A 45 12.83 -12.33 -6.07
CA VAL A 45 13.25 -13.62 -5.50
C VAL A 45 14.74 -13.61 -5.20
N SER A 46 15.58 -13.21 -6.16
CA SER A 46 17.03 -13.15 -5.96
C SER A 46 17.45 -12.24 -4.80
N GLN A 47 16.75 -11.11 -4.61
CA GLN A 47 17.04 -10.19 -3.50
C GLN A 47 16.61 -10.77 -2.15
N PHE A 48 15.50 -11.49 -2.08
CA PHE A 48 15.03 -12.15 -0.87
C PHE A 48 15.83 -13.41 -0.52
N GLU A 49 16.39 -14.12 -1.50
CA GLU A 49 17.33 -15.22 -1.26
C GLU A 49 18.62 -14.74 -0.60
N ILE A 50 19.10 -13.54 -0.97
CA ILE A 50 20.30 -12.93 -0.39
C ILE A 50 20.00 -12.34 1.01
N SER A 51 18.92 -11.57 1.14
CA SER A 51 18.63 -10.80 2.35
C SER A 51 17.83 -11.56 3.42
N GLY A 52 17.03 -12.54 3.00
CA GLY A 52 16.03 -13.21 3.82
C GLY A 52 14.89 -12.27 4.27
N MET A 53 13.91 -12.85 4.98
CA MET A 53 12.70 -12.11 5.42
C MET A 53 12.83 -11.46 6.81
N ARG A 54 13.91 -11.71 7.56
CA ARG A 54 14.03 -11.26 8.96
C ARG A 54 14.00 -9.73 9.08
N GLY A 55 14.75 -9.02 8.25
CA GLY A 55 14.82 -7.56 8.26
C GLY A 55 13.45 -6.92 7.99
N PRO A 56 12.82 -7.22 6.84
CA PRO A 56 11.48 -6.73 6.51
C PRO A 56 10.44 -7.06 7.58
N LEU A 57 10.40 -8.30 8.08
CA LEU A 57 9.43 -8.71 9.11
C LEU A 57 9.65 -8.01 10.47
N ASN A 58 10.88 -7.59 10.79
CA ASN A 58 11.15 -6.87 12.03
C ASN A 58 10.51 -5.47 12.06
N ARG A 59 10.22 -4.85 10.90
CA ARG A 59 9.47 -3.58 10.88
C ARG A 59 8.05 -3.73 11.44
N TYR A 60 7.40 -4.86 11.20
CA TYR A 60 6.09 -5.15 11.79
C TYR A 60 6.21 -5.44 13.30
N ARG A 61 7.26 -6.16 13.72
CA ARG A 61 7.50 -6.45 15.15
C ARG A 61 7.81 -5.20 15.98
N ALA A 62 8.34 -4.17 15.34
CA ALA A 62 8.71 -2.92 15.98
C ALA A 62 7.56 -1.90 16.09
N GLN A 63 6.37 -2.17 15.56
CA GLN A 63 5.27 -1.18 15.54
C GLN A 63 4.90 -0.62 16.92
N ASN A 64 4.89 -1.46 17.97
CA ASN A 64 4.62 -0.98 19.34
C ASN A 64 5.78 -0.15 19.89
N ILE A 65 7.02 -0.46 19.50
CA ILE A 65 8.19 0.33 19.88
C ILE A 65 8.09 1.70 19.21
N ASP A 66 7.80 1.74 17.91
CA ASP A 66 7.60 2.99 17.18
C ASP A 66 6.47 3.83 17.81
N TRP A 67 5.36 3.19 18.22
CA TRP A 67 4.25 3.88 18.90
C TRP A 67 4.69 4.56 20.20
N ASP A 68 5.48 3.85 21.02
CA ASP A 68 5.98 4.38 22.29
C ASP A 68 7.04 5.48 22.09
N GLU A 69 7.94 5.31 21.11
CA GLU A 69 9.05 6.25 20.86
C GLU A 69 8.61 7.55 20.16
N LEU A 70 7.51 7.51 19.40
CA LEU A 70 7.03 8.65 18.61
C LEU A 70 5.93 9.46 19.31
N SER A 71 5.65 9.21 20.60
CA SER A 71 4.53 9.81 21.35
C SER A 71 4.56 11.35 21.38
N ASP A 72 5.77 11.91 21.42
CA ASP A 72 6.04 13.33 21.61
C ASP A 72 6.17 14.10 20.29
N LEU A 73 6.03 13.41 19.14
CA LEU A 73 6.04 14.08 17.84
C LEU A 73 4.79 14.96 17.63
N PRO A 74 4.92 16.02 16.81
CA PRO A 74 3.77 16.81 16.38
C PRO A 74 2.66 15.92 15.80
N LYS A 75 1.40 16.33 16.03
CA LYS A 75 0.23 15.61 15.52
C LYS A 75 -0.01 15.81 14.02
N THR A 76 0.60 16.84 13.44
CA THR A 76 0.50 17.17 12.02
C THR A 76 1.87 17.30 11.38
N ILE A 77 1.92 17.03 10.07
CA ILE A 77 3.10 17.23 9.24
C ILE A 77 3.00 18.61 8.58
N SER A 78 3.95 19.50 8.89
CA SER A 78 3.94 20.87 8.38
C SER A 78 4.70 21.06 7.06
N GLN A 79 5.54 20.09 6.67
CA GLN A 79 6.24 20.09 5.39
C GLN A 79 5.26 19.95 4.23
N PRO A 80 5.58 20.49 3.03
CA PRO A 80 4.85 20.17 1.82
C PRO A 80 4.74 18.66 1.62
N ALA A 81 3.51 18.15 1.60
CA ALA A 81 3.22 16.74 1.54
C ALA A 81 2.42 16.36 0.30
N PHE A 82 2.54 15.10 -0.08
CA PHE A 82 1.90 14.48 -1.22
C PHE A 82 1.51 13.06 -0.87
N PHE A 83 0.28 12.69 -1.20
CA PHE A 83 -0.26 11.36 -0.93
C PHE A 83 -0.96 10.80 -2.18
N ILE A 84 -0.66 9.54 -2.52
CA ILE A 84 -1.39 8.77 -3.53
C ILE A 84 -1.72 7.40 -2.96
N THR A 85 -2.90 6.89 -3.27
CA THR A 85 -3.27 5.48 -3.09
C THR A 85 -4.05 4.97 -4.30
N GLY A 86 -4.11 3.67 -4.50
CA GLY A 86 -5.08 3.03 -5.37
C GLY A 86 -6.44 2.80 -4.68
N THR A 87 -7.54 2.86 -5.43
CA THR A 87 -8.92 2.59 -4.92
C THR A 87 -9.16 1.13 -4.52
N LEU A 88 -8.29 0.21 -4.95
CA LEU A 88 -8.29 -1.20 -4.59
C LEU A 88 -7.16 -1.56 -3.60
N ASP A 89 -6.37 -0.59 -3.13
CA ASP A 89 -5.33 -0.84 -2.13
C ASP A 89 -5.96 -1.39 -0.82
N PRO A 90 -5.57 -2.59 -0.34
CA PRO A 90 -6.14 -3.19 0.85
C PRO A 90 -5.94 -2.36 2.13
N VAL A 91 -4.93 -1.49 2.19
CA VAL A 91 -4.69 -0.60 3.35
C VAL A 91 -5.87 0.35 3.56
N ASN A 92 -6.56 0.76 2.48
CA ASN A 92 -7.77 1.58 2.59
C ASN A 92 -8.92 0.89 3.32
N PHE A 93 -8.88 -0.43 3.45
CA PHE A 93 -9.93 -1.22 4.09
C PHE A 93 -9.59 -1.68 5.50
N PHE A 94 -8.38 -1.39 6.01
CA PHE A 94 -8.01 -1.71 7.40
C PHE A 94 -8.82 -0.91 8.42
N VAL A 95 -9.16 0.32 8.07
CA VAL A 95 -10.08 1.17 8.84
C VAL A 95 -11.25 1.54 7.92
N PRO A 96 -12.37 0.79 7.97
CA PRO A 96 -13.53 1.06 7.12
C PRO A 96 -14.02 2.50 7.29
N SER A 97 -14.20 3.21 6.19
CA SER A 97 -14.68 4.59 6.18
C SER A 97 -15.35 4.92 4.84
N GLU A 98 -16.46 5.64 4.91
CA GLU A 98 -17.18 6.20 3.75
C GLU A 98 -16.70 7.62 3.38
N GLN A 99 -15.70 8.12 4.09
CA GLN A 99 -15.16 9.45 3.87
C GLN A 99 -14.28 9.50 2.62
N SER A 100 -14.27 10.65 1.94
CA SER A 100 -13.32 10.88 0.84
C SER A 100 -11.88 10.85 1.36
N LEU A 101 -10.90 10.61 0.48
CA LEU A 101 -9.48 10.61 0.87
C LEU A 101 -9.09 11.85 1.69
N ILE A 102 -9.46 13.05 1.22
CA ILE A 102 -9.09 14.29 1.89
C ILE A 102 -9.71 14.40 3.30
N GLN A 103 -10.93 13.88 3.50
CA GLN A 103 -11.56 13.84 4.82
C GLN A 103 -10.85 12.85 5.76
N ARG A 104 -10.32 11.74 5.23
CA ARG A 104 -9.62 10.71 6.02
C ARG A 104 -8.26 11.17 6.51
N ILE A 105 -7.48 11.84 5.65
CA ILE A 105 -6.06 12.12 5.95
C ILE A 105 -5.74 13.61 6.12
N GLY A 106 -6.60 14.51 5.65
CA GLY A 106 -6.28 15.93 5.55
C GLY A 106 -5.94 16.57 6.88
N SER A 107 -6.56 16.12 7.98
CA SER A 107 -6.26 16.62 9.33
C SER A 107 -4.86 16.26 9.84
N ASN A 108 -4.13 15.35 9.18
CA ASN A 108 -2.78 14.94 9.57
C ASN A 108 -1.69 15.86 8.99
N TYR A 109 -2.05 16.84 8.16
CA TYR A 109 -1.12 17.69 7.44
C TYR A 109 -1.52 19.16 7.54
N ASP A 110 -0.56 20.04 7.79
CA ASP A 110 -0.79 21.49 7.67
C ASP A 110 -0.61 21.96 6.21
N ASN A 111 0.10 21.18 5.39
CA ASN A 111 0.48 21.55 4.03
C ASN A 111 0.45 20.36 3.05
N LEU A 112 -0.72 19.72 2.93
CA LEU A 112 -0.96 18.68 1.92
C LEU A 112 -1.24 19.32 0.56
N LEU A 113 -0.27 19.25 -0.36
CA LEU A 113 -0.36 19.89 -1.66
C LEU A 113 -1.15 19.08 -2.68
N ILE A 114 -1.06 17.74 -2.60
CA ILE A 114 -1.72 16.80 -3.52
C ILE A 114 -2.17 15.57 -2.74
N ALA A 115 -3.41 15.14 -2.97
CA ALA A 115 -3.98 13.90 -2.44
C ALA A 115 -4.85 13.26 -3.54
N GLU A 116 -4.47 12.09 -4.04
CA GLU A 116 -5.15 11.44 -5.17
C GLU A 116 -5.45 9.96 -4.90
N GLU A 117 -6.61 9.49 -5.40
CA GLU A 117 -6.98 8.08 -5.44
C GLU A 117 -7.04 7.61 -6.89
N LEU A 118 -6.20 6.65 -7.26
CA LEU A 118 -6.16 6.11 -8.62
C LEU A 118 -7.22 5.00 -8.78
N GLU A 119 -8.17 5.23 -9.68
CA GLU A 119 -9.27 4.30 -9.96
C GLU A 119 -8.76 2.96 -10.52
N GLY A 120 -9.23 1.85 -9.96
CA GLY A 120 -8.85 0.49 -10.37
C GLY A 120 -7.45 0.04 -9.97
N ILE A 121 -6.66 0.86 -9.28
CA ILE A 121 -5.28 0.55 -8.88
C ILE A 121 -5.25 -0.08 -7.48
N GLY A 122 -4.42 -1.10 -7.31
CA GLY A 122 -4.16 -1.81 -6.08
C GLY A 122 -3.05 -1.21 -5.22
N HIS A 123 -2.30 -2.07 -4.54
CA HIS A 123 -1.29 -1.68 -3.55
C HIS A 123 0.00 -1.19 -4.20
N TRP A 124 0.40 -1.77 -5.33
CA TRP A 124 1.69 -1.51 -5.96
C TRP A 124 1.58 -0.32 -6.92
N THR A 125 1.01 0.78 -6.43
CA THR A 125 0.54 1.93 -7.21
C THR A 125 1.54 2.41 -8.27
N GLN A 126 2.83 2.47 -7.92
CA GLN A 126 3.91 2.92 -8.81
C GLN A 126 4.30 1.91 -9.90
N GLN A 127 3.98 0.63 -9.72
CA GLN A 127 4.16 -0.42 -10.74
C GLN A 127 2.88 -0.60 -11.58
N GLU A 128 1.71 -0.48 -10.94
CA GLU A 128 0.40 -0.64 -11.59
C GLU A 128 0.03 0.56 -12.48
N ALA A 129 0.43 1.78 -12.12
CA ALA A 129 0.15 3.01 -12.87
C ALA A 129 1.38 3.94 -12.93
N PRO A 130 2.50 3.49 -13.54
CA PRO A 130 3.77 4.20 -13.46
C PRO A 130 3.73 5.59 -14.12
N GLU A 131 3.06 5.75 -15.27
CA GLU A 131 2.95 7.04 -15.95
C GLU A 131 2.17 8.05 -15.12
N GLU A 132 1.09 7.62 -14.50
CA GLU A 132 0.21 8.49 -13.70
C GLU A 132 0.90 8.90 -12.39
N VAL A 133 1.56 7.97 -11.72
CA VAL A 133 2.37 8.27 -10.53
C VAL A 133 3.50 9.26 -10.87
N ASN A 134 4.21 9.04 -11.98
CA ASN A 134 5.25 9.96 -12.43
C ASN A 134 4.70 11.37 -12.73
N ARG A 135 3.55 11.45 -13.42
CA ARG A 135 2.87 12.72 -13.71
C ARG A 135 2.53 13.48 -12.43
N LEU A 136 2.01 12.79 -11.42
CA LEU A 136 1.63 13.38 -10.14
C LEU A 136 2.85 13.80 -9.30
N ILE A 137 3.92 13.00 -9.29
CA ILE A 137 5.19 13.39 -8.66
C ILE A 137 5.74 14.67 -9.30
N LEU A 138 5.78 14.76 -10.63
CA LEU A 138 6.23 15.97 -11.33
C LEU A 138 5.33 17.17 -11.02
N SER A 139 4.01 16.96 -10.92
CA SER A 139 3.08 18.01 -10.50
C SER A 139 3.35 18.50 -9.08
N PHE A 140 3.64 17.60 -8.14
CA PHE A 140 4.03 17.95 -6.77
C PHE A 140 5.32 18.76 -6.76
N LEU A 141 6.36 18.29 -7.44
CA LEU A 141 7.66 18.96 -7.50
C LEU A 141 7.57 20.37 -8.11
N SER A 142 6.64 20.60 -9.05
CA SER A 142 6.40 21.94 -9.63
C SER A 142 5.74 22.95 -8.67
N LYS A 143 5.21 22.47 -7.53
CA LYS A 143 4.52 23.27 -6.50
C LYS A 143 5.39 23.55 -5.27
N LEU A 144 6.60 22.98 -5.21
CA LEU A 144 7.61 23.25 -4.16
C LEU A 144 8.33 24.57 -4.42
#